data_AF-A0AA37GFJ1-F1
#
_entry.id   AF-A0AA37GFJ1-F1
#
_cell.length_a   1.000
_cell.length_b   1.000
_cell.length_c   1.000
_cell.angle_alpha   90.00
_cell.angle_beta   90.00
_cell.angle_gamma   90.00
#
_symmetry.space_group_name_H-M   'P 1'
#
loop_
_entity.id
_entity.type
_entity.pdbx_description
1 polymer ?
#
loop_
_entity_poly.entity_id
_entity_poly.type
_entity_poly.pdbx_seq_one_letter_code
_entity_poly.pdbx_strand_id
1 'polypeptide(L)'
;MEWMQHTTHLVKPVYSTTLLGQNSETNTDSVTTKSPSGYPSLRARETWPATVGPGEANTVFVNPDWSDLEATINWLEDHAEVARGIARRQRDLFFERGYTSPAAEVCYWRALVRGWSQVVRIDDTIRENSESTSFEEFVTKTEMVQKRH
;
A
#
# COMPACT_ATOMS: atom_id res chain seq x y z
N MET A 1 -2.02 11.23 6.24
CA MET A 1 -2.91 10.72 5.17
C MET A 1 -2.37 9.36 4.77
N GLU A 2 -3.12 8.29 5.01
CA GLU A 2 -2.72 6.94 4.57
C GLU A 2 -3.13 6.78 3.11
N TRP A 3 -2.13 6.72 2.22
CA TRP A 3 -2.36 6.47 0.80
C TRP A 3 -2.43 4.97 0.55
N MET A 4 -3.46 4.55 -0.17
CA MET A 4 -3.70 3.15 -0.53
C MET A 4 -3.59 3.01 -2.05
N GLN A 5 -2.82 2.04 -2.50
CA GLN A 5 -2.77 1.65 -3.90
C GLN A 5 -3.98 0.77 -4.24
N HIS A 6 -4.30 0.63 -5.52
CA HIS A 6 -5.42 -0.21 -5.95
C HIS A 6 -5.23 -1.69 -5.60
N THR A 7 -3.99 -2.16 -5.41
CA THR A 7 -3.64 -3.53 -4.98
C THR A 7 -3.55 -3.72 -3.47
N THR A 8 -3.72 -2.65 -2.68
CA THR A 8 -3.58 -2.65 -1.22
C THR A 8 -4.51 -3.65 -0.52
N HIS A 9 -5.68 -3.94 -1.10
CA HIS A 9 -6.63 -4.95 -0.59
C HIS A 9 -6.11 -6.40 -0.68
N LEU A 10 -5.05 -6.66 -1.46
CA LEU A 10 -4.42 -7.97 -1.58
C LEU A 10 -3.37 -8.22 -0.48
N VAL A 11 -2.99 -7.15 0.23
CA VAL A 11 -2.01 -7.20 1.32
C VAL A 11 -2.63 -7.85 2.54
N LYS A 12 -1.92 -8.82 3.12
CA LYS A 12 -2.26 -9.53 4.35
C LYS A 12 -1.11 -9.30 5.35
N PRO A 13 -1.15 -8.20 6.11
CA PRO A 13 -0.04 -7.82 6.96
C PRO A 13 -0.08 -8.57 8.29
N VAL A 14 1.10 -8.97 8.77
CA VAL A 14 1.32 -9.21 10.20
C VAL A 14 1.96 -7.96 10.80
N TYR A 15 1.45 -7.53 11.94
CA TYR A 15 2.01 -6.39 12.67
C TYR A 15 3.26 -6.80 13.44
N SER A 16 4.27 -5.94 13.48
CA SER A 16 5.47 -6.07 14.30
C SER A 16 5.13 -6.35 15.76
N THR A 17 4.10 -5.70 16.30
CA THR A 17 3.61 -5.92 17.68
C THR A 17 3.15 -7.36 17.91
N THR A 18 2.59 -8.02 16.89
CA THR A 18 2.23 -9.44 16.94
C THR A 18 3.47 -10.33 16.92
N LEU A 19 4.47 -10.01 16.10
CA LEU A 19 5.72 -10.78 16.02
C LEU A 19 6.52 -10.68 17.33
N LEU A 20 6.70 -9.46 17.82
CA LEU A 20 7.48 -9.17 19.02
C LEU A 20 6.74 -9.57 20.31
N GLY A 21 5.40 -9.56 20.29
CA GLY A 21 4.55 -9.93 21.42
C GLY A 21 4.48 -11.44 21.68
N GLN A 22 4.81 -12.30 20.70
CA GLN A 22 4.81 -13.76 20.87
C GLN A 22 5.86 -14.27 21.88
N ASN A 23 6.84 -13.45 22.25
CA ASN A 23 7.79 -13.78 23.32
C ASN A 23 7.24 -13.56 24.74
N SER A 24 6.00 -13.06 24.87
CA SER A 24 5.33 -12.78 26.14
C SER A 24 4.14 -13.72 26.36
N GLU A 25 4.38 -15.03 26.31
CA GLU A 25 3.42 -16.00 26.83
C GLU A 25 3.51 -16.06 28.37
N THR A 26 2.83 -15.13 29.04
CA THR A 26 2.12 -15.44 30.30
C THR A 26 0.99 -14.45 30.52
N ASN A 27 -0.23 -14.99 30.68
CA ASN A 27 -1.43 -14.40 31.26
C ASN A 27 -2.37 -13.56 30.36
N THR A 28 -3.47 -14.26 29.98
CA THR A 28 -4.88 -13.86 30.14
C THR A 28 -5.29 -12.41 29.84
N ASP A 29 -6.23 -12.29 28.90
CA ASP A 29 -7.14 -11.15 28.71
C ASP A 29 -6.48 -9.78 28.46
N SER A 30 -6.12 -9.50 27.20
CA SER A 30 -5.92 -8.11 26.77
C SER A 30 -6.36 -7.87 25.33
N VAL A 31 -7.68 -7.75 25.16
CA VAL A 31 -8.21 -6.72 24.26
C VAL A 31 -7.58 -5.40 24.71
N THR A 32 -6.75 -4.80 23.86
CA THR A 32 -6.07 -3.49 24.00
C THR A 32 -4.75 -3.43 24.80
N THR A 33 -3.70 -4.11 24.34
CA THR A 33 -2.34 -3.54 24.49
C THR A 33 -2.23 -2.30 23.60
N LYS A 34 -2.40 -1.11 24.20
CA LYS A 34 -2.08 0.17 23.55
C LYS A 34 -0.62 0.15 23.12
N SER A 35 -0.36 0.01 21.83
CA SER A 35 0.95 0.36 21.26
C SER A 35 1.26 1.80 21.69
N PRO A 36 2.47 2.11 22.22
CA PRO A 36 2.83 3.46 22.64
C PRO A 36 2.65 4.51 21.53
N SER A 37 2.71 4.06 20.27
CA SER A 37 2.56 4.87 19.05
C SER A 37 1.09 5.04 18.59
N GLY A 38 0.13 4.28 19.14
CA GLY A 38 -1.26 4.28 18.64
C GLY A 38 -1.44 3.61 17.27
N TYR A 39 -0.44 2.83 16.84
CA TYR A 39 -0.44 2.04 15.60
C TYR A 39 -0.93 0.59 15.85
N PRO A 40 -1.65 -0.05 14.91
CA PRO A 40 -2.23 0.54 13.69
C PRO A 40 -3.32 1.57 13.97
N SER A 41 -3.42 2.58 13.09
CA SER A 41 -4.50 3.55 13.12
C SER A 41 -5.88 2.87 12.95
N LEU A 42 -6.96 3.54 13.34
CA LEU A 42 -8.32 2.99 13.16
C LEU A 42 -8.61 2.63 11.69
N ARG A 43 -8.24 3.53 10.76
CA ARG A 43 -8.40 3.31 9.31
C ARG A 43 -7.55 2.15 8.80
N ALA A 44 -6.33 2.02 9.30
CA ALA A 44 -5.47 0.89 8.99
C ALA A 44 -6.08 -0.43 9.49
N ARG A 45 -6.72 -0.44 10.68
CA ARG A 45 -7.41 -1.63 11.22
C ARG A 45 -8.67 -2.01 10.46
N GLU A 46 -9.40 -1.03 9.92
CA GLU A 46 -10.56 -1.28 9.06
C GLU A 46 -10.12 -1.93 7.74
N THR A 47 -9.01 -1.47 7.17
CA THR A 47 -8.49 -1.97 5.89
C THR A 47 -7.75 -3.30 6.05
N TRP A 48 -6.96 -3.41 7.11
CA TRP A 48 -6.16 -4.56 7.45
C TRP A 48 -6.36 -4.91 8.93
N PRO A 49 -7.35 -5.76 9.22
CA PRO A 49 -7.53 -6.24 10.57
C PRO A 49 -6.30 -7.03 11.00
N ALA A 50 -5.87 -6.85 12.26
CA ALA A 50 -4.75 -7.56 12.88
C ALA A 50 -5.08 -9.03 13.20
N THR A 51 -5.77 -9.70 12.28
CA THR A 51 -6.24 -11.09 12.40
C THR A 51 -5.32 -12.07 11.66
N VAL A 52 -4.42 -11.57 10.82
CA VAL A 52 -3.50 -12.39 10.03
C VAL A 52 -2.27 -12.75 10.87
N GLY A 53 -2.06 -14.05 11.09
CA GLY A 53 -0.86 -14.57 11.74
C GLY A 53 0.36 -14.67 10.81
N PRO A 54 1.57 -14.90 11.37
CA PRO A 54 2.80 -14.98 10.57
C PRO A 54 2.78 -16.08 9.50
N GLY A 55 2.06 -17.17 9.75
CA GLY A 55 1.91 -18.30 8.82
C GLY A 55 1.12 -17.98 7.54
N GLU A 56 0.32 -16.92 7.54
CA GLU A 56 -0.52 -16.53 6.40
C GLU A 56 -0.15 -15.17 5.79
N ALA A 57 0.62 -14.37 6.53
CA ALA A 57 1.00 -13.02 6.13
C ALA A 57 1.87 -13.01 4.87
N ASN A 58 1.72 -11.96 4.06
CA ASN A 58 2.53 -11.68 2.88
C ASN A 58 3.29 -10.34 2.99
N THR A 59 3.19 -9.66 4.12
CA THR A 59 4.01 -8.48 4.44
C THR A 59 4.10 -8.31 5.94
N VAL A 60 5.12 -7.57 6.38
CA VAL A 60 5.27 -7.15 7.78
C VAL A 60 5.01 -5.65 7.86
N PHE A 61 4.20 -5.24 8.82
CA PHE A 61 3.83 -3.86 9.09
C PHE A 61 4.51 -3.40 10.39
N VAL A 62 5.36 -2.38 10.29
CA VAL A 62 6.11 -1.78 11.40
C VAL A 62 5.51 -0.43 11.79
N ASN A 63 5.91 0.13 12.93
CA ASN A 63 5.45 1.45 13.35
C ASN A 63 5.89 2.53 12.33
N PRO A 64 5.07 3.57 12.08
CA PRO A 64 5.40 4.63 11.13
C PRO A 64 6.61 5.49 11.51
N ASP A 65 6.97 5.49 12.81
CA ASP A 65 8.16 6.16 13.35
C ASP A 65 9.41 5.26 13.33
N TRP A 66 9.29 4.03 12.82
CA TRP A 66 10.35 3.02 12.70
C TRP A 66 10.94 2.56 14.04
N SER A 67 10.29 2.89 15.16
CA SER A 67 10.77 2.60 16.52
C SER A 67 10.98 1.10 16.79
N ASP A 68 10.25 0.24 16.10
CA ASP A 68 10.26 -1.21 16.27
C ASP A 68 10.93 -1.96 15.11
N LEU A 69 11.50 -1.24 14.14
CA LEU A 69 12.06 -1.83 12.91
C LEU A 69 13.24 -2.76 13.23
N GLU A 70 14.21 -2.30 14.02
CA GLU A 70 15.41 -3.08 14.36
C GLU A 70 15.05 -4.37 15.09
N ALA A 71 14.19 -4.28 16.11
CA ALA A 71 13.71 -5.44 16.84
C ALA A 71 12.96 -6.42 15.93
N THR A 72 12.15 -5.90 14.99
CA THR A 72 11.42 -6.72 14.01
C THR A 72 12.37 -7.44 13.06
N ILE A 73 13.41 -6.77 12.57
CA ILE A 73 14.42 -7.38 11.69
C ILE A 73 15.14 -8.51 12.43
N ASN A 74 15.65 -8.25 13.65
CA ASN A 74 16.35 -9.26 14.45
C ASN A 74 15.46 -10.49 14.69
N TRP A 75 14.18 -10.28 15.01
CA TRP A 75 13.22 -11.38 15.16
C TRP A 75 13.07 -12.19 13.87
N LEU A 76 12.98 -11.54 12.71
CA LEU A 76 12.85 -12.23 11.41
C LEU A 76 14.12 -13.02 11.03
N GLU A 77 15.30 -12.51 11.37
CA GLU A 77 16.57 -13.21 11.18
C GLU A 77 16.65 -14.49 12.02
N ASP A 78 16.18 -14.42 13.27
CA ASP A 78 16.08 -15.58 14.18
C ASP A 78 14.98 -16.57 13.75
N HIS A 79 13.96 -16.11 13.01
CA HIS A 79 12.81 -16.90 12.55
C HIS A 79 12.80 -17.07 11.02
N ALA A 80 13.91 -17.56 10.47
CA ALA A 80 14.14 -17.64 9.02
C ALA A 80 13.09 -18.47 8.25
N GLU A 81 12.41 -19.44 8.87
CA GLU A 81 11.30 -20.17 8.22
C GLU A 81 10.12 -19.23 7.96
N VAL A 82 9.70 -18.48 9.00
CA VAL A 82 8.59 -17.53 8.96
C VAL A 82 8.89 -16.42 7.97
N ALA A 83 10.08 -15.83 8.05
CA ALA A 83 10.52 -14.76 7.16
C ALA A 83 10.48 -15.21 5.68
N ARG A 84 10.98 -16.41 5.37
CA ARG A 84 10.91 -16.97 4.01
C ARG A 84 9.47 -17.27 3.60
N GLY A 85 8.62 -17.74 4.51
CA GLY A 85 7.21 -17.96 4.25
C GLY A 85 6.49 -16.68 3.80
N ILE A 86 6.70 -15.59 4.54
CA ILE A 86 6.12 -14.28 4.22
C ILE A 86 6.64 -13.79 2.86
N ALA A 87 7.95 -13.84 2.64
CA ALA A 87 8.57 -13.41 1.38
C ALA A 87 8.09 -14.22 0.16
N ARG A 88 7.95 -15.55 0.31
CA ARG A 88 7.39 -16.40 -0.76
C ARG A 88 5.97 -15.98 -1.10
N ARG A 89 5.07 -15.88 -0.11
CA ARG A 89 3.67 -15.47 -0.35
C ARG A 89 3.57 -14.07 -0.97
N GLN A 90 4.46 -13.16 -0.60
CA GLN A 90 4.55 -11.83 -1.22
C GLN A 90 4.90 -11.94 -2.71
N ARG A 91 5.94 -12.70 -3.05
CA ARG A 91 6.37 -12.92 -4.44
C ARG A 91 5.30 -13.66 -5.26
N ASP A 92 4.75 -14.74 -4.71
CA ASP A 92 3.71 -15.54 -5.36
C ASP A 92 2.49 -14.68 -5.70
N LEU A 93 2.12 -13.76 -4.82
CA LEU A 93 1.05 -12.81 -5.08
C LEU A 93 1.45 -11.76 -6.11
N PHE A 94 2.44 -10.91 -5.83
CA PHE A 94 2.66 -9.71 -6.65
C PHE A 94 3.36 -10.01 -7.98
N PHE A 95 4.35 -10.90 -7.96
CA PHE A 95 5.16 -11.22 -9.12
C PHE A 95 4.53 -12.36 -9.93
N GLU A 96 4.29 -13.52 -9.32
CA GLU A 96 3.90 -14.71 -10.06
C GLU A 96 2.47 -14.62 -10.61
N ARG A 97 1.53 -14.02 -9.87
CA ARG A 97 0.18 -13.69 -10.41
C ARG A 97 0.16 -12.40 -11.22
N GLY A 98 1.29 -11.68 -11.32
CA GLY A 98 1.46 -10.55 -12.22
C GLY A 98 0.72 -9.27 -11.81
N TYR A 99 0.34 -9.09 -10.54
CA TYR A 99 -0.28 -7.84 -10.07
C TYR A 99 0.64 -6.61 -10.20
N THR A 100 1.95 -6.83 -10.33
CA THR A 100 2.93 -5.77 -10.65
C THR A 100 3.56 -5.96 -12.04
N SER A 101 2.91 -6.70 -12.93
CA SER A 101 3.41 -6.89 -14.30
C SER A 101 3.15 -5.64 -15.16
N PRO A 102 3.94 -5.42 -16.23
CA PRO A 102 3.68 -4.34 -17.19
C PRO A 102 2.27 -4.41 -17.80
N ALA A 103 1.75 -5.63 -18.01
CA ALA A 103 0.40 -5.83 -18.50
C ALA A 103 -0.66 -5.36 -17.48
N ALA A 104 -0.46 -5.65 -16.19
CA ALA A 104 -1.35 -5.19 -15.13
C ALA A 104 -1.36 -3.65 -15.02
N GLU A 105 -0.21 -3.01 -15.13
CA GLU A 105 -0.10 -1.55 -15.14
C GLU A 105 -0.87 -0.93 -16.32
N VAL A 106 -0.66 -1.43 -17.54
CA VAL A 106 -1.37 -0.94 -18.73
C VAL A 106 -2.88 -1.15 -18.60
N CYS A 107 -3.31 -2.30 -18.09
CA CYS A 107 -4.73 -2.59 -17.83
C CYS A 107 -5.32 -1.63 -16.78
N TYR A 108 -4.59 -1.34 -15.70
CA TYR A 108 -5.00 -0.38 -14.69
C TYR A 108 -5.23 1.01 -15.30
N TRP A 109 -4.26 1.54 -16.04
CA TRP A 109 -4.38 2.85 -16.69
C TRP A 109 -5.55 2.91 -17.68
N ARG A 110 -5.72 1.87 -18.50
CA ARG A 110 -6.86 1.78 -19.44
C ARG A 110 -8.20 1.80 -18.72
N ALA A 111 -8.35 1.05 -17.64
CA ALA A 111 -9.58 1.01 -16.85
C ALA A 111 -9.82 2.36 -16.16
N LEU A 112 -8.78 2.96 -15.58
CA LEU A 112 -8.85 4.24 -14.89
C LEU A 112 -9.32 5.36 -15.84
N VAL A 113 -8.70 5.51 -17.01
CA VAL A 113 -9.08 6.54 -17.99
C VAL A 113 -10.52 6.35 -18.46
N ARG A 114 -10.93 5.10 -18.72
CA ARG A 114 -12.32 4.79 -19.11
C ARG A 114 -13.31 5.13 -18.01
N GLY A 115 -13.04 4.74 -16.76
CA GLY A 115 -13.89 5.06 -15.63
C GLY A 115 -13.97 6.57 -15.39
N TRP A 116 -12.83 7.27 -15.46
CA TRP A 116 -12.78 8.72 -15.32
C TRP A 116 -13.60 9.44 -16.40
N SER A 117 -13.51 9.00 -17.66
CA SER A 117 -14.28 9.60 -18.76
C SER A 117 -15.81 9.49 -18.59
N GLN A 118 -16.29 8.55 -17.77
CA GLN A 118 -17.73 8.38 -17.51
C GLN A 118 -18.26 9.37 -16.46
N VAL A 119 -17.39 9.88 -15.59
CA VAL A 119 -17.78 10.75 -14.47
C VAL A 119 -17.33 12.20 -14.66
N VAL A 120 -16.32 12.43 -15.49
CA VAL A 120 -15.84 13.79 -15.79
C VAL A 120 -16.96 14.61 -16.42
N ARG A 121 -17.19 15.80 -15.87
CA ARG A 121 -18.11 16.80 -16.44
C ARG A 121 -17.28 17.79 -17.22
N ILE A 122 -17.55 17.88 -18.51
CA ILE A 122 -16.92 18.86 -19.41
C ILE A 122 -17.92 20.00 -19.56
N ASP A 123 -17.55 21.19 -19.11
CA ASP A 123 -18.34 22.40 -19.37
C ASP A 123 -18.01 22.98 -20.76
N ASP A 124 -18.84 23.92 -21.21
CA ASP A 124 -18.68 24.53 -22.54
C ASP A 124 -17.36 25.29 -22.69
N THR A 125 -16.81 25.83 -21.60
CA THR A 125 -15.48 26.47 -21.57
C THR A 125 -14.35 25.50 -21.90
N ILE A 126 -14.38 24.28 -21.37
CA ILE A 126 -13.39 23.23 -21.70
C ILE A 126 -13.60 22.75 -23.13
N ARG A 127 -14.85 22.63 -23.58
CA ARG A 127 -15.21 22.15 -24.92
C ARG A 127 -14.85 23.14 -26.04
N GLU A 128 -14.96 24.44 -25.79
CA GLU A 128 -14.59 25.48 -26.75
C GLU A 128 -13.08 25.73 -26.81
N ASN A 129 -12.36 25.49 -25.71
CA ASN A 129 -10.90 25.60 -25.65
C ASN A 129 -10.17 24.26 -25.91
N SER A 130 -10.88 23.18 -26.23
CA SER A 130 -10.28 21.87 -26.48
C SER A 130 -9.71 21.78 -27.90
N GLU A 131 -8.70 22.58 -28.21
CA GLU A 131 -7.82 22.25 -29.32
C GLU A 131 -6.98 21.04 -28.89
N SER A 132 -7.12 19.91 -29.59
CA SER A 132 -6.38 18.70 -29.25
C SER A 132 -4.90 18.94 -29.48
N THR A 133 -4.12 19.03 -28.40
CA THR A 133 -2.67 19.17 -28.42
C THR A 133 -2.04 17.82 -28.04
N SER A 134 -0.87 17.50 -28.58
CA SER A 134 -0.16 16.27 -28.19
C SER A 134 0.32 16.36 -26.73
N PHE A 135 0.55 15.23 -26.06
CA PHE A 135 1.02 15.26 -24.67
C PHE A 135 2.35 16.01 -24.54
N GLU A 136 3.25 15.84 -25.50
CA GLU A 136 4.54 16.51 -25.55
C GLU A 136 4.38 18.04 -25.64
N GLU A 137 3.45 18.51 -26.47
CA GLU A 137 3.14 19.93 -26.60
C GLU A 137 2.47 20.49 -25.33
N PHE A 138 1.58 19.73 -24.69
CA PHE A 138 0.95 20.10 -23.41
C PHE A 138 1.98 20.30 -22.31
N VAL A 139 2.91 19.35 -22.12
CA VAL A 139 3.98 19.44 -21.12
C VAL A 139 4.85 20.67 -21.38
N THR A 140 5.25 20.89 -22.64
CA THR A 140 6.11 22.01 -23.02
C THR A 140 5.42 23.36 -22.79
N LYS A 141 4.15 23.51 -23.19
CA LYS A 141 3.37 24.74 -22.97
C LYS A 141 3.21 25.04 -21.48
N THR A 142 2.96 24.03 -20.66
CA THR A 142 2.79 24.18 -19.21
C THR A 142 4.08 24.67 -18.54
N GLU A 143 5.23 24.10 -18.91
CA GLU A 143 6.53 24.55 -18.42
C GLU A 143 6.85 26.00 -18.81
N MET A 144 6.50 26.40 -20.04
CA MET A 144 6.71 27.78 -20.51
C MET A 144 5.84 28.80 -19.75
N VAL A 145 4.60 28.44 -19.42
CA VAL A 145 3.72 29.29 -18.60
C VAL A 145 4.27 29.44 -17.18
N GLN A 146 4.78 28.35 -16.60
CA GLN A 146 5.32 28.36 -15.25
C GLN A 146 6.67 29.09 -15.10
N LYS A 147 7.45 29.22 -16.19
CA LYS A 147 8.67 30.04 -16.23
C LYS A 147 8.43 31.53 -16.53
N ARG A 148 7.23 31.92 -16.95
CA ARG A 148 6.87 33.32 -17.25
C ARG A 148 6.30 34.07 -16.04
N HIS A 149 6.06 33.37 -14.93
CA HIS A 149 5.76 33.92 -13.61
C HIS A 149 6.97 33.76 -12.69
#